data_AF-F0YP06-F1
#
_entry.id   AF-F0YP06-F1
#
_cell.length_a   1.000
_cell.length_b   1.000
_cell.length_c   1.000
_cell.angle_alpha   90.00
_cell.angle_beta   90.00
_cell.angle_gamma   90.00
#
_symmetry.space_group_name_H-M   'P 1'
#
loop_
_entity.id
_entity.type
_entity.pdbx_description
1 polymer ?
#
loop_
_entity_poly.entity_id
_entity_poly.type
_entity_poly.pdbx_seq_one_letter_code
_entity_poly.pdbx_strand_id
1 'polypeptide(L)'
;SRVLVQLTFFILVTLLLINVFTGIILDTFSSLREELSGRKEKEKYECFVCGVDRTTLDDFGIDKEDHETHEHNKWDYLLYLDHVR
;
A
#
# COMPACT_ATOMS: atom_id res chain seq x y z
N SER A 1 6.37 44.44 28.75
CA SER A 1 7.26 43.66 27.86
C SER A 1 7.28 42.16 28.17
N ARG A 2 7.33 41.70 29.43
CA ARG A 2 7.36 40.25 29.77
C ARG A 2 6.19 39.42 29.21
N VAL A 3 4.97 39.95 29.26
CA VAL A 3 3.76 39.28 28.73
C VAL A 3 3.84 39.09 27.21
N LEU A 4 4.34 40.09 26.47
CA LEU A 4 4.50 39.98 25.01
C LEU A 4 5.51 38.90 24.64
N VAL A 5 6.64 38.83 25.35
CA VAL A 5 7.66 37.78 25.15
C VAL A 5 7.09 36.39 25.43
N GLN A 6 6.26 36.25 26.47
CA GLN A 6 5.62 34.97 26.80
C GLN A 6 4.58 34.57 25.74
N LEU A 7 3.76 35.52 25.26
CA LEU A 7 2.75 35.27 24.23
C LEU A 7 3.39 34.93 22.87
N THR A 8 4.43 35.65 22.46
CA THR A 8 5.12 35.35 21.19
C THR A 8 5.81 34.00 21.25
N PHE A 9 6.49 33.68 22.37
CA PHE A 9 7.09 32.37 22.55
C PHE A 9 6.04 31.25 22.47
N PHE A 10 4.90 31.41 23.14
CA PHE A 10 3.82 30.42 23.10
C PHE A 10 3.25 30.21 21.69
N ILE A 11 3.00 31.29 20.95
CA ILE A 11 2.48 31.22 19.58
C ILE A 11 3.51 30.54 18.66
N LEU A 12 4.79 30.93 18.75
CA LEU A 12 5.84 30.36 17.91
C LEU A 12 6.03 28.86 18.15
N VAL A 13 6.06 28.42 19.41
CA VAL A 13 6.18 26.99 19.75
C VAL A 13 4.96 26.22 19.26
N THR A 14 3.75 26.76 19.45
CA THR A 14 2.51 26.09 19.02
C THR A 14 2.45 25.93 17.50
N LEU A 15 2.79 27.00 16.74
CA LEU A 15 2.83 26.94 15.28
C LEU A 15 3.89 25.95 14.78
N LEU A 16 5.06 25.91 15.44
CA LEU A 16 6.10 24.92 15.12
C LEU A 16 5.56 23.50 15.32
N LEU A 17 4.96 23.22 16.48
CA LEU A 17 4.43 21.90 16.80
C LEU A 17 3.34 21.47 15.82
N ILE A 18 2.38 22.33 15.48
CA ILE A 18 1.30 22.00 14.53
C ILE A 18 1.88 21.66 13.15
N ASN A 19 2.88 22.42 12.68
CA ASN A 19 3.53 22.16 11.40
C ASN A 19 4.30 20.82 11.41
N VAL A 20 4.99 20.52 12.51
CA VAL A 20 5.70 19.23 12.67
C VAL A 20 4.71 18.07 12.70
N PHE A 21 3.65 18.15 13.51
CA PHE A 21 2.62 17.10 13.59
C PHE A 21 1.95 16.88 12.22
N THR A 22 1.57 17.95 11.54
CA THR A 22 0.96 17.85 10.20
C THR A 22 1.93 17.25 9.20
N GLY A 23 3.22 17.61 9.27
CA GLY A 23 4.27 17.02 8.45
C GLY A 23 4.37 15.50 8.63
N ILE A 24 4.41 15.01 9.87
CA ILE A 24 4.46 13.57 10.18
C ILE A 24 3.21 12.85 9.63
N ILE A 25 2.03 13.44 9.81
CA ILE A 25 0.78 12.86 9.32
C ILE A 25 0.81 12.76 7.79
N LEU A 26 1.21 13.82 7.09
CA LEU A 26 1.29 13.82 5.62
C LEU A 26 2.30 12.81 5.09
N ASP A 27 3.47 12.69 5.74
CA ASP A 27 4.50 11.71 5.38
C ASP A 27 3.99 10.27 5.56
N THR A 28 3.29 9.99 6.66
CA THR A 28 2.69 8.68 6.92
C THR A 28 1.60 8.33 5.90
N PHE A 29 0.73 9.29 5.55
CA PHE A 29 -0.29 9.05 4.51
C PHE A 29 0.32 8.89 3.12
N SER A 30 1.41 9.62 2.81
CA SER A 30 2.12 9.48 1.55
C SER A 30 2.76 8.10 1.41
N SER A 31 3.47 7.64 2.43
CA SER A 31 4.08 6.30 2.45
C SER A 31 3.03 5.19 2.39
N LEU A 32 1.92 5.31 3.13
CA LEU A 32 0.81 4.36 3.04
C LEU A 32 0.24 4.30 1.61
N ARG A 33 0.11 5.44 0.95
CA ARG A 33 -0.38 5.50 -0.44
C ARG A 33 0.60 4.84 -1.41
N GLU A 34 1.89 5.06 -1.23
CA GLU A 34 2.95 4.45 -2.04
C GLU A 34 2.94 2.93 -1.88
N GLU A 35 2.85 2.42 -0.64
CA GLU A 35 2.74 1.00 -0.37
C GLU A 35 1.49 0.40 -1.03
N LEU A 36 0.32 1.04 -0.88
CA LEU A 36 -0.92 0.59 -1.51
C LEU A 36 -0.81 0.58 -3.04
N SER A 37 -0.16 1.56 -3.64
CA SER A 37 0.07 1.61 -5.09
C SER A 37 1.00 0.48 -5.52
N GLY A 38 2.12 0.27 -4.82
CA GLY A 38 3.06 -0.80 -5.10
C GLY A 38 2.44 -2.19 -4.95
N ARG A 39 1.59 -2.40 -3.94
CA ARG A 39 0.83 -3.65 -3.78
C ARG A 39 -0.13 -3.92 -4.93
N LYS A 40 -0.89 -2.91 -5.36
CA LYS A 40 -1.80 -3.03 -6.50
C LYS A 40 -1.07 -3.28 -7.81
N GLU A 41 0.09 -2.66 -7.97
CA GLU A 41 0.94 -2.89 -9.13
C GLU A 41 1.46 -4.33 -9.17
N LYS A 42 1.96 -4.85 -8.04
CA LYS A 42 2.36 -6.26 -7.92
C LYS A 42 1.20 -7.21 -8.24
N GLU A 43 0.01 -7.00 -7.67
CA GLU A 43 -1.17 -7.83 -7.99
C GLU A 43 -1.51 -7.79 -9.49
N LYS A 44 -1.30 -6.66 -10.16
CA LYS A 44 -1.54 -6.52 -11.61
C LYS A 44 -0.49 -7.23 -12.46
N TYR A 45 0.79 -7.21 -12.05
CA TYR A 45 1.88 -7.76 -12.84
C TYR A 45 2.25 -9.20 -12.49
N GLU A 46 2.01 -9.65 -11.28
CA GLU A 46 2.40 -10.96 -10.77
C GLU A 46 1.14 -11.78 -10.47
N CYS A 47 1.18 -13.11 -10.67
CA CYS A 47 0.09 -13.99 -10.24
C CYS A 47 0.17 -14.23 -8.72
N PHE A 48 -0.95 -14.03 -8.01
CA PHE A 48 -1.02 -14.15 -6.55
C PHE A 48 -0.64 -15.53 -6.00
N VAL A 49 -0.90 -16.62 -6.74
CA VAL A 49 -0.70 -17.99 -6.26
C VAL A 49 0.72 -18.48 -6.49
N CYS A 50 1.27 -18.28 -7.69
CA CYS A 50 2.59 -18.80 -8.06
C CYS A 50 3.72 -17.76 -8.01
N GLY A 51 3.40 -16.48 -7.93
CA GLY A 51 4.38 -15.39 -7.89
C GLY A 51 5.11 -15.13 -9.20
N VAL A 52 4.56 -15.61 -10.32
CA VAL A 52 5.16 -15.47 -11.65
C VAL A 52 4.73 -14.15 -12.29
N ASP A 53 5.70 -13.43 -12.85
CA ASP A 53 5.47 -12.16 -13.53
C ASP A 53 4.76 -12.35 -14.88
N ARG A 54 3.92 -11.38 -15.25
CA ARG A 54 3.18 -11.34 -16.51
C ARG A 54 4.11 -11.47 -17.72
N THR A 55 5.27 -10.81 -17.69
CA THR A 55 6.23 -10.90 -18.80
C THR A 55 6.71 -12.33 -19.01
N THR A 56 6.94 -13.07 -17.92
CA THR A 56 7.35 -14.47 -18.02
C THR A 56 6.22 -15.37 -18.49
N LEU A 57 4.96 -15.09 -18.11
CA LEU A 57 3.79 -15.81 -18.65
C LEU A 57 3.62 -15.54 -20.16
N ASP A 58 3.76 -14.28 -20.57
CA ASP A 58 3.70 -13.87 -21.97
C ASP A 58 4.81 -14.56 -22.80
N ASP A 59 6.02 -14.72 -22.25
CA ASP A 59 7.13 -15.45 -22.89
C ASP A 59 6.82 -16.95 -23.12
N PHE A 60 5.99 -17.56 -22.26
CA PHE A 60 5.48 -18.92 -22.44
C PHE A 60 4.20 -18.98 -23.29
N GLY A 61 3.69 -17.85 -23.75
CA GLY A 61 2.44 -17.75 -24.51
C GLY A 61 1.17 -18.00 -23.67
N ILE A 62 1.26 -17.81 -22.35
CA ILE A 62 0.16 -18.00 -21.41
C ILE A 62 -0.45 -16.64 -21.10
N ASP A 63 -1.76 -16.51 -21.26
CA ASP A 63 -2.48 -15.29 -20.88
C ASP A 63 -2.66 -15.23 -19.35
N LYS A 64 -2.30 -14.10 -18.74
CA LYS A 64 -2.38 -13.91 -17.28
C LYS A 64 -3.81 -14.06 -16.76
N GLU A 65 -4.79 -13.54 -17.49
CA GLU A 65 -6.18 -13.52 -17.04
C GLU A 65 -6.79 -14.93 -17.11
N ASP A 66 -6.48 -15.69 -18.16
CA ASP A 66 -6.84 -17.10 -18.24
C ASP A 66 -6.16 -17.95 -17.15
N HIS A 67 -4.86 -17.73 -16.92
CA HIS A 67 -4.09 -18.39 -15.86
C HIS A 67 -4.67 -18.14 -14.47
N GLU A 68 -5.03 -16.89 -14.12
CA GLU A 68 -5.61 -16.56 -12.83
C GLU A 68 -7.07 -17.02 -12.64
N THR A 69 -7.81 -17.24 -13.73
CA THR A 69 -9.23 -17.62 -13.65
C THR A 69 -9.45 -19.13 -13.67
N HIS A 70 -8.64 -19.88 -14.42
CA HIS A 70 -8.82 -21.33 -14.62
C HIS A 70 -7.77 -22.18 -13.89
N GLU A 71 -6.52 -21.74 -13.81
CA GLU A 71 -5.44 -22.53 -13.19
C GLU A 71 -5.18 -22.10 -11.74
N HIS A 72 -5.07 -20.78 -11.51
CA HIS A 72 -4.66 -20.16 -10.25
C HIS A 72 -5.72 -19.22 -9.68
N ASN A 73 -6.97 -19.69 -9.68
CA ASN A 73 -8.07 -18.96 -9.06
C ASN A 73 -7.97 -19.01 -7.53
N LYS A 74 -7.59 -17.88 -6.92
CA LYS A 74 -7.45 -17.74 -5.46
C LYS A 74 -8.67 -18.19 -4.66
N TRP A 75 -9.89 -18.08 -5.20
CA TRP A 75 -11.11 -18.48 -4.50
C TRP A 75 -11.27 -19.98 -4.43
N ASP A 76 -10.86 -20.71 -5.47
CA ASP A 76 -10.89 -22.18 -5.47
C ASP A 76 -9.94 -22.74 -4.41
N TYR A 77 -8.78 -22.11 -4.23
CA TYR A 77 -7.85 -22.43 -3.14
C TYR A 77 -8.48 -22.17 -1.76
N LEU A 78 -9.21 -21.06 -1.59
CA LEU A 78 -9.90 -20.76 -0.33
C LEU A 78 -11.03 -21.76 -0.04
N LEU A 79 -11.83 -22.13 -1.05
CA LEU A 79 -12.90 -23.13 -0.93
C LEU A 79 -12.34 -24.52 -0.61
N TYR A 80 -11.21 -24.89 -1.23
CA TYR A 80 -10.52 -26.12 -0.90
C TYR A 80 -10.04 -26.15 0.56
N LEU A 81 -9.45 -25.07 1.05
CA LEU A 81 -9.01 -24.97 2.45
C LEU A 81 -10.17 -25.04 3.45
N ASP A 82 -11.33 -24.49 3.11
CA ASP A 82 -12.54 -24.63 3.93
C ASP A 82 -13.09 -26.06 3.90
N HIS A 83 -13.13 -26.70 2.73
CA HIS A 83 -13.61 -28.07 2.57
C HIS A 83 -12.75 -29.13 3.29
N VAL A 84 -11.43 -28.89 3.38
CA VAL A 84 -10.47 -29.81 4.01
C VAL A 84 -10.33 -29.58 5.52
N ARG A 85 -10.90 -28.50 6.05
CA ARG A 85 -10.97 -28.23 7.50
C ARG A 85 -12.10 -29.02 8.15
#